data_AF-A0A0G0Q171-F1
#
_entry.id   AF-A0A0G0Q171-F1
#
_cell.length_a   1.000
_cell.length_b   1.000
_cell.length_c   1.000
_cell.angle_alpha   90.00
_cell.angle_beta   90.00
_cell.angle_gamma   90.00
#
_symmetry.space_group_name_H-M   'P 1'
#
loop_
_entity.id
_entity.type
_entity.pdbx_description
1 polymer ?
#
loop_
_entity_poly.entity_id
_entity_poly.type
_entity_poly.pdbx_seq_one_letter_code
_entity_poly.pdbx_strand_id
1 'polypeptide(L)'
;MKETENSHKDSSTTFKYLKSMKETYDILRWCWKQFVNEKSNGFIKRIFIWAILSRVVSLVYPWLMGLGIDGLYLHNKTYAIGALVGIWLTYVIGSLFEWRTGHFTELTLGENMRMVEKRINELFFSKNLGLHLEEGGLLTQENMEKGWNHLDSVQKALLFGGIDSSLSLILSFGMLTILSPVCGVIIFFTLIGNFFLSLRLNRFVTQHMEPVESLFRKLHRKRGER
;
A
#
# COMPACT_ATOMS: atom_id res chain seq x y z
N MET A 1 -10.44 -28.12 -15.62
CA MET A 1 -11.18 -27.47 -16.73
C MET A 1 -12.54 -26.89 -16.32
N LYS A 2 -13.21 -27.37 -15.26
CA LYS A 2 -14.46 -26.80 -14.73
C LYS A 2 -14.30 -25.60 -13.76
N GLU A 3 -13.15 -25.42 -13.12
CA GLU A 3 -12.92 -24.30 -12.18
C GLU A 3 -12.71 -22.95 -12.86
N THR A 4 -12.12 -22.93 -14.06
CA THR A 4 -11.90 -21.72 -14.85
C THR A 4 -13.18 -21.13 -15.46
N GLU A 5 -14.25 -21.93 -15.59
CA GLU A 5 -15.56 -21.45 -16.05
C GLU A 5 -16.36 -20.76 -14.94
N ASN A 6 -16.15 -21.14 -13.68
CA ASN A 6 -16.85 -20.52 -12.55
C ASN A 6 -16.27 -19.16 -12.18
N SER A 7 -14.95 -18.94 -12.33
CA SER A 7 -14.33 -17.61 -12.16
C SER A 7 -14.85 -16.61 -13.20
N HIS A 8 -15.14 -17.06 -14.43
CA HIS A 8 -15.58 -16.20 -15.52
C HIS A 8 -17.02 -15.66 -15.36
N LYS A 9 -17.87 -16.34 -14.59
CA LYS A 9 -19.29 -15.97 -14.41
C LYS A 9 -19.56 -15.14 -13.15
N ASP A 10 -18.57 -14.99 -12.28
CA ASP A 10 -18.75 -14.39 -10.95
C ASP A 10 -18.46 -12.87 -10.89
N SER A 11 -17.91 -12.26 -11.94
CA SER A 11 -17.56 -10.82 -11.96
C SER A 11 -18.64 -9.90 -12.56
N SER A 12 -19.85 -10.41 -12.85
CA SER A 12 -20.91 -9.63 -13.53
C SER A 12 -21.70 -8.69 -12.62
N THR A 13 -21.59 -8.82 -11.30
CA THR A 13 -22.33 -7.98 -10.34
C THR A 13 -21.37 -7.28 -9.40
N THR A 14 -21.53 -5.96 -9.22
CA THR A 14 -20.76 -5.12 -8.27
C THR A 14 -20.73 -5.72 -6.86
N PHE A 15 -21.80 -6.39 -6.46
CA PHE A 15 -21.90 -7.11 -5.19
C PHE A 15 -20.94 -8.30 -5.07
N LYS A 16 -20.72 -9.07 -6.14
CA LYS A 16 -19.75 -10.18 -6.13
C LYS A 16 -18.31 -9.69 -6.16
N TYR A 17 -18.05 -8.57 -6.85
CA TYR A 17 -16.75 -7.90 -6.77
C TYR A 17 -16.43 -7.42 -5.34
N LEU A 18 -17.41 -6.80 -4.66
CA LEU A 18 -17.30 -6.44 -3.24
C LEU A 18 -17.08 -7.68 -2.34
N LYS A 19 -17.73 -8.80 -2.65
CA LYS A 19 -17.52 -10.06 -1.92
C LYS A 19 -16.11 -10.63 -2.12
N SER A 20 -15.58 -10.63 -3.34
CA SER A 20 -14.19 -11.02 -3.63
C SER A 20 -13.18 -10.10 -2.94
N MET A 21 -13.49 -8.81 -2.83
CA MET A 21 -12.69 -7.84 -2.08
C MET A 21 -12.67 -8.16 -0.58
N LYS A 22 -13.77 -8.69 -0.02
CA LYS A 22 -13.83 -9.19 1.36
C LYS A 22 -12.98 -10.44 1.57
N GLU A 23 -13.01 -11.39 0.65
CA GLU A 23 -12.17 -12.60 0.71
C GLU A 23 -10.67 -12.22 0.67
N THR A 24 -10.32 -11.25 -0.17
CA THR A 24 -8.95 -10.67 -0.22
C THR A 24 -8.57 -10.02 1.12
N TYR A 25 -9.50 -9.28 1.74
CA TYR A 25 -9.29 -8.68 3.06
C TYR A 25 -9.10 -9.74 4.16
N ASP A 26 -9.85 -10.84 4.14
CA ASP A 26 -9.72 -11.91 5.13
C ASP A 26 -8.36 -12.62 5.00
N ILE A 27 -7.87 -12.83 3.77
CA ILE A 27 -6.51 -13.35 3.52
C ILE A 27 -5.45 -12.37 4.03
N LEU A 28 -5.60 -11.08 3.75
CA LEU A 28 -4.72 -10.03 4.24
C LEU A 28 -4.67 -9.95 5.76
N ARG A 29 -5.84 -10.04 6.41
CA ARG A 29 -5.96 -10.06 7.87
C ARG A 29 -5.28 -11.29 8.46
N TRP A 30 -5.41 -12.44 7.81
CA TRP A 30 -4.71 -13.65 8.21
C TRP A 30 -3.20 -13.49 8.10
N CYS A 31 -2.68 -12.97 6.97
CA CYS A 31 -1.27 -12.66 6.80
C CYS A 31 -0.78 -11.72 7.90
N TRP A 32 -1.51 -10.63 8.15
CA TRP A 32 -1.17 -9.68 9.20
C TRP A 32 -1.03 -10.36 10.57
N LYS A 33 -1.98 -11.22 10.94
CA LYS A 33 -1.97 -11.91 12.23
C LYS A 33 -0.82 -12.91 12.36
N GLN A 34 -0.40 -13.53 11.27
CA GLN A 34 0.68 -14.55 11.28
C GLN A 34 2.07 -13.93 11.22
N PHE A 35 2.27 -12.84 10.49
CA PHE A 35 3.60 -12.29 10.22
C PHE A 35 3.95 -11.06 11.07
N VAL A 36 2.96 -10.34 11.61
CA VAL A 36 3.22 -9.18 12.48
C VAL A 36 3.39 -9.61 13.92
N ASN A 37 4.65 -9.73 14.35
CA ASN A 37 5.03 -9.96 15.74
C ASN A 37 4.81 -8.69 16.61
N GLU A 38 4.73 -8.82 17.93
CA GLU A 38 4.55 -7.68 18.86
C GLU A 38 5.64 -6.61 18.69
N LYS A 39 6.88 -7.04 18.40
CA LYS A 39 8.00 -6.13 18.08
C LYS A 39 7.78 -5.35 16.78
N SER A 40 7.29 -6.02 15.74
CA SER A 40 6.95 -5.41 14.44
C SER A 40 5.82 -4.39 14.59
N ASN A 41 4.80 -4.70 15.41
CA ASN A 41 3.72 -3.77 15.72
C ASN A 41 4.23 -2.50 16.43
N GLY A 42 5.25 -2.62 17.29
CA GLY A 42 5.94 -1.48 17.90
C GLY A 42 6.61 -0.57 16.87
N PHE A 43 7.27 -1.14 15.86
CA PHE A 43 7.87 -0.38 14.76
C PHE A 43 6.84 0.25 13.84
N ILE A 44 5.77 -0.48 13.48
CA ILE A 44 4.66 0.03 12.67
C ILE A 44 4.02 1.26 13.34
N LYS A 45 3.80 1.24 14.66
CA LYS A 45 3.30 2.42 15.39
C LYS A 45 4.25 3.62 15.29
N ARG A 46 5.58 3.38 15.36
CA ARG A 46 6.57 4.45 15.21
C ARG A 46 6.58 5.00 13.79
N ILE A 47 6.54 4.14 12.77
CA ILE A 47 6.39 4.54 11.37
C ILE A 47 5.17 5.43 11.21
N PHE A 48 4.03 5.03 11.77
CA PHE A 48 2.79 5.78 11.68
C PHE A 48 2.91 7.18 12.31
N ILE A 49 3.52 7.29 13.49
CA ILE A 49 3.76 8.59 14.16
C ILE A 49 4.67 9.48 13.31
N TRP A 50 5.80 8.95 12.83
CA TRP A 50 6.74 9.72 12.01
C TRP A 50 6.15 10.11 10.65
N ALA A 51 5.37 9.23 10.03
CA ALA A 51 4.65 9.51 8.81
C ALA A 51 3.65 10.65 9.00
N ILE A 52 2.84 10.62 10.07
CA ILE A 52 1.91 11.73 10.39
C ILE A 52 2.68 13.04 10.55
N LEU A 53 3.75 13.04 11.34
CA LEU A 53 4.56 14.26 11.56
C LEU A 53 5.15 14.78 10.25
N SER A 54 5.68 13.90 9.40
CA SER A 54 6.19 14.25 8.07
C SER A 54 5.12 14.90 7.21
N ARG A 55 3.92 14.30 7.17
CA ARG A 55 2.80 14.81 6.38
C ARG A 55 2.30 16.16 6.90
N VAL A 56 2.26 16.36 8.21
CA VAL A 56 1.91 17.66 8.80
C VAL A 56 2.92 18.73 8.38
N VAL A 57 4.22 18.44 8.41
CA VAL A 57 5.26 19.38 7.95
C VAL A 57 5.11 19.69 6.45
N SER A 58 4.84 18.69 5.61
CA SER A 58 4.58 18.90 4.18
C SER A 58 3.37 19.81 3.93
N LEU A 59 2.35 19.79 4.80
CA LEU A 59 1.17 20.64 4.68
C LEU A 59 1.41 22.09 5.13
N VAL A 60 2.46 22.35 5.92
CA VAL A 60 2.87 23.71 6.29
C VAL A 60 3.51 24.43 5.10
N TYR A 61 4.11 23.69 4.15
CA TYR A 61 4.81 24.26 3.01
C TYR A 61 3.92 25.17 2.11
N PRO A 62 2.73 24.74 1.65
CA PRO A 62 1.85 25.62 0.87
C PRO A 62 1.44 26.91 1.60
N TRP A 63 1.27 26.83 2.93
CA TRP A 63 0.92 27.99 3.74
C TRP A 63 2.07 29.00 3.83
N LEU A 64 3.30 28.52 4.06
CA LEU A 64 4.50 29.36 4.02
C LEU A 64 4.75 29.97 2.64
N MET A 65 4.44 29.22 1.58
CA MET A 65 4.54 29.72 0.21
C MET A 65 3.55 30.87 -0.03
N GLY A 66 2.31 30.77 0.48
CA GLY A 66 1.34 31.86 0.48
C GLY A 66 1.86 33.12 1.18
N LEU A 67 2.41 32.97 2.40
CA LEU A 67 3.03 34.09 3.14
C LEU A 67 4.21 34.71 2.40
N GLY A 68 4.99 33.92 1.67
CA GLY A 68 6.08 34.42 0.84
C GLY A 68 5.58 35.29 -0.32
N ILE A 69 4.50 34.87 -0.98
CA ILE A 69 3.85 35.65 -2.05
C ILE A 69 3.28 36.96 -1.50
N ASP A 70 2.56 36.89 -0.38
CA ASP A 70 1.98 38.08 0.27
C ASP A 70 3.07 39.05 0.74
N GLY A 71 4.18 38.53 1.28
CA GLY A 71 5.33 39.33 1.69
C GLY A 71 6.00 40.07 0.53
N LEU A 72 6.07 39.44 -0.65
CA LEU A 72 6.58 40.07 -1.87
C LEU A 72 5.61 41.12 -2.41
N TYR A 73 4.31 40.84 -2.41
CA TYR A 73 3.28 41.77 -2.87
C TYR A 73 3.22 43.03 -1.98
N LEU A 74 3.23 42.85 -0.66
CA LEU A 74 3.18 43.93 0.33
C LEU A 74 4.53 44.64 0.54
N HIS A 75 5.58 44.28 -0.24
CA HIS A 75 6.94 44.83 -0.14
C HIS A 75 7.57 44.74 1.27
N ASN A 76 7.10 43.80 2.09
CA ASN A 76 7.58 43.63 3.45
C ASN A 76 8.66 42.53 3.49
N LYS A 77 9.92 42.99 3.53
CA LYS A 77 11.12 42.14 3.52
C LYS A 77 11.14 41.11 4.65
N THR A 78 10.55 41.42 5.80
CA THR A 78 10.54 40.53 6.97
C THR A 78 9.67 39.29 6.72
N TYR A 79 8.50 39.45 6.11
CA TYR A 79 7.64 38.31 5.75
C TYR A 79 8.24 37.47 4.63
N ALA A 80 8.86 38.10 3.62
CA ALA A 80 9.50 37.37 2.52
C ALA A 80 10.70 36.53 2.99
N ILE A 81 11.57 37.08 3.84
CA ILE A 81 12.71 36.35 4.41
C ILE A 81 12.23 35.27 5.38
N GLY A 82 11.22 35.58 6.22
CA GLY A 82 10.63 34.61 7.14
C GLY A 82 10.02 33.40 6.42
N ALA A 83 9.34 33.63 5.29
CA ALA A 83 8.80 32.56 4.46
C ALA A 83 9.90 31.69 3.83
N LEU A 84 10.96 32.29 3.29
CA LEU A 84 12.10 31.54 2.73
C LEU A 84 12.80 30.67 3.77
N VAL A 85 13.10 31.24 4.94
CA VAL A 85 13.72 30.50 6.05
C VAL A 85 12.78 29.40 6.54
N GLY A 86 11.49 29.69 6.66
CA GLY A 86 10.47 28.72 7.03
C GLY A 86 10.39 27.55 6.06
N ILE A 87 10.40 27.82 4.75
CA ILE A 87 10.39 26.78 3.70
C ILE A 87 11.63 25.90 3.77
N TRP A 88 12.81 26.51 3.93
CA TRP A 88 14.05 25.75 4.06
C TRP A 88 14.03 24.85 5.30
N LEU A 89 13.56 25.37 6.43
CA LEU A 89 13.48 24.64 7.69
C LEU A 89 12.44 23.50 7.62
N THR A 90 11.27 23.71 7.01
CA THR A 90 10.29 22.63 6.81
C THR A 90 10.82 21.55 5.88
N TYR A 91 11.61 21.89 4.86
CA TYR A 91 12.26 20.90 4.00
C TYR A 91 13.26 20.03 4.77
N VAL A 92 14.12 20.64 5.59
CA VAL A 92 15.10 19.90 6.41
C VAL A 92 14.42 18.98 7.43
N ILE A 93 13.40 19.50 8.14
CA ILE A 93 12.65 18.70 9.12
C ILE A 93 11.86 17.58 8.43
N GLY A 94 11.21 17.88 7.30
CA GLY A 94 10.49 16.88 6.51
C GLY A 94 11.40 15.74 6.08
N SER A 95 12.57 16.06 5.51
CA SER A 95 13.57 15.06 5.11
C SER A 95 14.05 14.20 6.28
N LEU A 96 14.23 14.80 7.47
CA LEU A 96 14.60 14.06 8.67
C LEU A 96 13.52 13.06 9.10
N PHE A 97 12.25 13.45 9.02
CA PHE A 97 11.13 12.57 9.35
C PHE A 97 10.94 11.45 8.32
N GLU A 98 11.11 11.75 7.04
CA GLU A 98 11.11 10.74 5.97
C GLU A 98 12.24 9.72 6.17
N TRP A 99 13.46 10.18 6.47
CA TRP A 99 14.58 9.30 6.76
C TRP A 99 14.31 8.38 7.96
N ARG A 100 13.75 8.93 9.05
CA ARG A 100 13.35 8.13 10.22
C ARG A 100 12.29 7.10 9.87
N THR A 101 11.30 7.50 9.07
CA THR A 101 10.23 6.60 8.60
C THR A 101 10.82 5.46 7.77
N GLY A 102 11.73 5.77 6.83
CA GLY A 102 12.45 4.79 6.02
C GLY A 102 13.25 3.79 6.86
N HIS A 103 13.96 4.26 7.89
CA HIS A 103 14.73 3.40 8.77
C HIS A 103 13.84 2.41 9.54
N PHE A 104 12.71 2.85 10.10
CA PHE A 104 11.79 1.94 10.79
C PHE A 104 11.07 0.99 9.83
N THR A 105 10.80 1.44 8.59
CA THR A 105 10.26 0.59 7.52
C THR A 105 11.19 -0.57 7.21
N GLU A 106 12.50 -0.31 7.09
CA GLU A 106 13.50 -1.34 6.86
C GLU A 106 13.59 -2.33 8.04
N LEU A 107 13.57 -1.83 9.29
CA LEU A 107 13.53 -2.69 10.49
C LEU A 107 12.28 -3.57 10.55
N THR A 108 11.12 -3.04 10.16
CA THR A 108 9.85 -3.78 10.12
C THR A 108 9.89 -4.88 9.06
N LEU A 109 10.44 -4.57 7.89
CA LEU A 109 10.66 -5.54 6.82
C LEU A 109 11.60 -6.67 7.26
N GLY A 110 12.73 -6.32 7.88
CA GLY A 110 13.69 -7.31 8.37
C GLY A 110 13.08 -8.26 9.39
N GLU A 111 12.27 -7.77 10.33
CA GLU A 111 11.63 -8.65 11.32
C GLU A 111 10.48 -9.48 10.75
N ASN A 112 9.72 -8.94 9.80
CA ASN A 112 8.70 -9.71 9.12
C ASN A 112 9.34 -10.83 8.28
N MET A 113 10.48 -10.56 7.61
CA MET A 113 11.26 -11.59 6.90
C MET A 113 11.68 -12.72 7.84
N ARG A 114 12.25 -12.38 9.00
CA ARG A 114 12.67 -13.39 9.99
C ARG A 114 11.51 -14.26 10.50
N MET A 115 10.33 -13.67 10.69
CA MET A 115 9.14 -14.41 11.11
C MET A 115 8.63 -15.36 10.02
N VAL A 116 8.64 -14.92 8.76
CA VAL A 116 8.26 -15.75 7.62
C VAL A 116 9.19 -16.96 7.52
N GLU A 117 10.50 -16.76 7.55
CA GLU A 117 11.49 -17.85 7.50
C GLU A 117 11.31 -18.85 8.65
N LYS A 118 11.10 -18.35 9.87
CA LYS A 118 10.83 -19.20 11.03
C LYS A 118 9.58 -20.06 10.82
N ARG A 119 8.50 -19.47 10.30
CA ARG A 119 7.24 -20.18 10.09
C ARG A 119 7.32 -21.20 8.96
N ILE A 120 8.05 -20.87 7.90
CA ILE A 120 8.36 -21.79 6.80
C ILE A 120 9.14 -22.98 7.36
N ASN A 121 10.23 -22.74 8.10
CA ASN A 121 11.03 -23.80 8.72
C ASN A 121 10.20 -24.69 9.66
N GLU A 122 9.36 -24.11 10.52
CA GLU A 122 8.43 -24.85 11.37
C GLU A 122 7.51 -25.78 10.55
N LEU A 123 6.91 -25.27 9.46
CA LEU A 123 6.04 -26.04 8.58
C LEU A 123 6.80 -27.18 7.89
N PHE A 124 8.02 -26.92 7.40
CA PHE A 124 8.89 -27.93 6.81
C PHE A 124 9.23 -29.06 7.75
N PHE A 125 9.65 -28.73 8.98
CA PHE A 125 10.01 -29.75 9.98
C PHE A 125 8.79 -30.46 10.56
N SER A 126 7.61 -29.83 10.56
CA SER A 126 6.36 -30.42 11.05
C SER A 126 5.73 -31.45 10.10
N LYS A 127 6.00 -31.36 8.79
CA LYS A 127 5.56 -32.38 7.82
C LYS A 127 6.66 -33.45 7.71
N ASN A 128 6.32 -34.70 8.03
CA ASN A 128 7.21 -35.85 7.82
C ASN A 128 7.66 -35.91 6.36
N LEU A 129 8.98 -36.05 6.13
CA LEU A 129 9.60 -36.15 4.79
C LEU A 129 8.93 -37.16 3.85
N GLY A 130 8.20 -38.15 4.37
CA GLY A 130 7.48 -39.17 3.59
C GLY A 130 6.23 -38.68 2.85
N LEU A 131 5.60 -37.56 3.24
CA LEU A 131 4.40 -37.01 2.57
C LEU A 131 4.73 -36.17 1.32
N HIS A 132 6.00 -35.85 1.08
CA HIS A 132 6.43 -34.98 -0.03
C HIS A 132 6.55 -35.70 -1.39
N LEU A 133 6.51 -37.03 -1.43
CA LEU A 133 6.57 -37.78 -2.69
C LEU A 133 5.26 -37.70 -3.50
N GLU A 134 4.09 -37.60 -2.86
CA GLU A 134 2.80 -37.43 -3.56
C GLU A 134 2.42 -35.96 -3.81
N GLU A 135 2.85 -35.01 -2.96
CA GLU A 135 2.62 -33.57 -3.14
C GLU A 135 3.75 -32.84 -3.93
N GLY A 136 4.76 -33.58 -4.42
CA GLY A 136 6.04 -33.04 -4.93
C GLY A 136 5.96 -32.03 -6.08
N GLY A 137 4.81 -31.85 -6.72
CA GLY A 137 4.58 -30.80 -7.72
C GLY A 137 4.11 -29.44 -7.15
N LEU A 138 3.54 -29.41 -5.93
CA LEU A 138 2.97 -28.19 -5.34
C LEU A 138 3.96 -27.47 -4.41
N LEU A 139 4.77 -28.22 -3.66
CA LEU A 139 5.78 -27.71 -2.72
C LEU A 139 7.19 -27.66 -3.34
N THR A 140 7.31 -27.21 -4.59
CA THR A 140 8.62 -26.93 -5.19
C THR A 140 9.19 -25.63 -4.61
N GLN A 141 10.52 -25.55 -4.51
CA GLN A 141 11.22 -24.33 -4.09
C GLN A 141 10.78 -23.11 -4.92
N GLU A 142 10.56 -23.30 -6.22
CA GLU A 142 10.09 -22.27 -7.14
C GLU A 142 8.68 -21.75 -6.78
N ASN A 143 7.75 -22.63 -6.40
CA ASN A 143 6.40 -22.22 -5.98
C ASN A 143 6.43 -21.48 -4.64
N MET A 144 7.30 -21.90 -3.73
CA MET A 144 7.53 -21.21 -2.48
C MET A 144 8.12 -19.82 -2.66
N GLU A 145 9.11 -19.68 -3.52
CA GLU A 145 9.74 -18.40 -3.85
C GLU A 145 8.73 -17.44 -4.49
N LYS A 146 7.86 -17.95 -5.38
CA LYS A 146 6.73 -17.17 -5.94
C LYS A 146 5.74 -16.73 -4.86
N GLY A 147 5.35 -17.64 -3.96
CA GLY A 147 4.46 -17.34 -2.84
C GLY A 147 5.05 -16.28 -1.91
N TRP A 148 6.34 -16.38 -1.63
CA TRP A 148 7.11 -15.43 -0.81
C TRP A 148 7.17 -14.05 -1.45
N ASN A 149 7.56 -13.97 -2.73
CA ASN A 149 7.63 -12.70 -3.48
C ASN A 149 6.27 -12.00 -3.52
N HIS A 150 5.19 -12.76 -3.69
CA HIS A 150 3.84 -12.20 -3.70
C HIS A 150 3.42 -11.69 -2.32
N LEU A 151 3.76 -12.42 -1.25
CA LEU A 151 3.48 -12.02 0.12
C LEU A 151 4.25 -10.75 0.50
N ASP A 152 5.54 -10.67 0.20
CA ASP A 152 6.36 -9.47 0.44
C ASP A 152 5.81 -8.26 -0.33
N SER A 153 5.44 -8.46 -1.60
CA SER A 153 4.84 -7.41 -2.43
C SER A 153 3.51 -6.90 -1.84
N VAL A 154 2.62 -7.81 -1.44
CA VAL A 154 1.33 -7.47 -0.83
C VAL A 154 1.53 -6.75 0.50
N GLN A 155 2.46 -7.24 1.32
CA GLN A 155 2.78 -6.63 2.60
C GLN A 155 3.33 -5.21 2.42
N LYS A 156 4.29 -5.00 1.51
CA LYS A 156 4.85 -3.68 1.20
C LYS A 156 3.78 -2.73 0.66
N ALA A 157 2.96 -3.21 -0.27
CA ALA A 157 1.88 -2.42 -0.85
C ALA A 157 0.86 -1.98 0.21
N LEU A 158 0.49 -2.87 1.13
CA LEU A 158 -0.49 -2.55 2.18
C LEU A 158 0.11 -1.65 3.26
N LEU A 159 1.25 -2.03 3.84
CA LEU A 159 1.87 -1.34 4.97
C LEU A 159 2.42 0.03 4.60
N PHE A 160 3.11 0.12 3.47
CA PHE A 160 3.85 1.33 3.12
C PHE A 160 3.11 2.14 2.07
N GLY A 161 2.56 1.48 1.04
CA GLY A 161 1.80 2.20 0.00
C GLY A 161 0.42 2.64 0.47
N GLY A 162 -0.37 1.70 0.98
CA GLY A 162 -1.78 1.89 1.30
C GLY A 162 -2.00 2.80 2.50
N ILE A 163 -1.30 2.54 3.60
CA ILE A 163 -1.42 3.34 4.83
C ILE A 163 -0.92 4.77 4.61
N ASP A 164 0.25 4.95 3.99
CA ASP A 164 0.82 6.28 3.73
C ASP A 164 -0.06 7.11 2.79
N SER A 165 -0.55 6.51 1.69
CA SER A 165 -1.47 7.19 0.77
C SER A 165 -2.77 7.58 1.46
N SER A 166 -3.31 6.69 2.30
CA SER A 166 -4.55 6.93 3.04
C SER A 166 -4.36 8.03 4.09
N LEU A 167 -3.25 8.02 4.83
CA LEU A 167 -2.87 9.08 5.77
C LEU A 167 -2.73 10.43 5.07
N SER A 168 -1.99 10.47 3.96
CA SER A 168 -1.80 11.69 3.18
C SER A 168 -3.13 12.26 2.72
N LEU A 169 -4.04 11.40 2.23
CA LEU A 169 -5.37 11.80 1.78
C LEU A 169 -6.21 12.36 2.93
N ILE A 170 -6.29 11.66 4.06
CA ILE A 170 -7.10 12.06 5.23
C ILE A 170 -6.58 13.38 5.81
N LEU A 171 -5.27 13.51 6.00
CA LEU A 171 -4.67 14.73 6.58
C LEU A 171 -4.82 15.93 5.65
N SER A 172 -4.58 15.75 4.35
CA SER A 172 -4.73 16.83 3.36
C SER A 172 -6.19 17.28 3.27
N PHE A 173 -7.13 16.34 3.25
CA PHE A 173 -8.56 16.63 3.24
C PHE A 173 -9.01 17.35 4.52
N GLY A 174 -8.55 16.88 5.68
CA GLY A 174 -8.86 17.49 6.97
C GLY A 174 -8.37 18.94 7.07
N MET A 175 -7.09 19.18 6.73
CA MET A 175 -6.53 20.53 6.75
C MET A 175 -7.23 21.48 5.76
N LEU A 176 -7.52 21.00 4.55
CA LEU A 176 -8.21 21.81 3.55
C LEU A 176 -9.63 22.16 3.97
N THR A 177 -10.34 21.25 4.63
CA THR A 177 -11.68 21.50 5.16
C THR A 177 -11.66 22.52 6.30
N ILE A 178 -10.61 22.53 7.13
CA ILE A 178 -10.41 23.54 8.19
C ILE A 178 -10.13 24.91 7.58
N LEU A 179 -9.31 24.98 6.53
CA LEU A 179 -8.95 26.25 5.87
C LEU A 179 -10.13 26.86 5.09
N SER A 180 -10.83 26.04 4.30
CA SER A 180 -11.99 26.46 3.52
C SER A 180 -12.99 25.31 3.38
N PRO A 181 -14.13 25.36 4.09
CA PRO A 181 -15.12 24.28 4.04
C PRO A 181 -15.73 24.13 2.64
N VAL A 182 -15.83 25.21 1.86
CA VAL A 182 -16.35 25.19 0.49
C VAL A 182 -15.44 24.36 -0.43
N CYS A 183 -14.12 24.57 -0.34
CA CYS A 183 -13.15 23.77 -1.10
C CYS A 183 -13.17 22.30 -0.67
N GLY A 184 -13.37 22.03 0.63
CA GLY A 184 -13.50 20.68 1.16
C GLY A 184 -14.67 19.92 0.53
N VAL A 185 -15.84 20.55 0.42
CA VAL A 185 -17.03 19.96 -0.21
C VAL A 185 -16.76 19.61 -1.68
N ILE A 186 -16.13 20.51 -2.44
CA ILE A 186 -15.82 20.26 -3.86
C ILE A 186 -14.91 19.04 -4.01
N ILE A 187 -13.81 19.00 -3.24
CA ILE A 187 -12.86 17.87 -3.29
C ILE A 187 -13.53 16.57 -2.84
N PHE A 188 -14.42 16.61 -1.87
CA PHE A 188 -15.18 15.43 -1.43
C PHE A 188 -16.02 14.84 -2.57
N PHE A 189 -16.75 15.67 -3.33
CA PHE A 189 -17.48 15.20 -4.50
C PHE A 189 -16.55 14.65 -5.58
N THR A 190 -15.40 15.29 -5.82
CA THR A 190 -14.39 14.76 -6.76
C THR A 190 -13.84 13.41 -6.31
N LEU A 191 -13.56 13.22 -5.01
CA LEU A 191 -13.09 11.95 -4.45
C LEU A 191 -14.13 10.84 -4.64
N ILE A 192 -15.40 11.13 -4.40
CA ILE A 192 -16.50 10.18 -4.64
C ILE A 192 -16.56 9.81 -6.13
N GLY A 193 -16.54 10.81 -7.01
CA GLY A 193 -16.54 10.58 -8.46
C GLY A 193 -15.36 9.72 -8.91
N ASN A 194 -14.17 10.02 -8.42
CA ASN A 194 -12.95 9.26 -8.71
C ASN A 194 -13.03 7.82 -8.16
N PHE A 195 -13.60 7.62 -6.96
CA PHE A 195 -13.83 6.28 -6.41
C PHE A 195 -14.73 5.43 -7.31
N PHE A 196 -15.85 5.98 -7.79
CA PHE A 196 -16.72 5.27 -8.72
C PHE A 196 -16.06 5.00 -10.07
N LEU A 197 -15.30 5.97 -10.59
CA LEU A 197 -14.57 5.80 -11.84
C LEU A 197 -13.49 4.71 -11.70
N SER A 198 -12.75 4.72 -10.60
CA SER A 198 -11.73 3.71 -10.27
C SER A 198 -12.35 2.32 -10.17
N LEU A 199 -13.49 2.16 -9.47
CA LEU A 199 -14.19 0.88 -9.42
C LEU A 199 -14.64 0.40 -10.81
N ARG A 200 -15.17 1.31 -11.63
CA ARG A 200 -15.58 0.98 -13.00
C ARG A 200 -14.40 0.57 -13.87
N LEU A 201 -13.29 1.29 -13.78
CA LEU A 201 -12.08 1.02 -14.56
C LEU A 201 -11.45 -0.29 -14.12
N ASN A 202 -11.34 -0.53 -12.81
CA ASN A 202 -10.78 -1.76 -12.27
C ASN A 202 -11.61 -2.97 -12.70
N ARG A 203 -12.94 -2.87 -12.63
CA ARG A 203 -13.84 -3.89 -13.17
C ARG A 203 -13.63 -4.13 -14.67
N PHE A 204 -13.49 -3.07 -15.45
CA PHE A 204 -13.23 -3.18 -16.89
C PHE A 204 -11.90 -3.91 -17.17
N VAL A 205 -10.84 -3.55 -16.44
CA VAL A 205 -9.52 -4.18 -16.54
C VAL A 205 -9.60 -5.66 -16.16
N THR A 206 -10.22 -6.01 -15.03
CA THR A 206 -10.38 -7.42 -14.63
C THR A 206 -11.12 -8.22 -15.72
N GLN A 207 -12.20 -7.69 -16.26
CA GLN A 207 -12.99 -8.41 -17.27
C GLN A 207 -12.25 -8.60 -18.61
N HIS A 208 -11.43 -7.64 -19.03
CA HIS A 208 -10.80 -7.65 -20.36
C HIS A 208 -9.34 -8.13 -20.36
N MET A 209 -8.57 -7.88 -19.30
CA MET A 209 -7.15 -8.23 -19.23
C MET A 209 -6.90 -9.61 -18.63
N GLU A 210 -7.73 -10.06 -17.69
CA GLU A 210 -7.62 -11.41 -17.10
C GLU A 210 -7.71 -12.55 -18.15
N PRO A 211 -8.61 -12.52 -19.16
CA PRO A 211 -8.60 -13.56 -20.19
C PRO A 211 -7.34 -13.52 -21.05
N VAL A 212 -6.80 -12.34 -21.35
CA VAL A 212 -5.56 -12.17 -22.10
C VAL A 212 -4.38 -12.74 -21.31
N GLU A 213 -4.28 -12.41 -20.03
CA GLU A 213 -3.21 -12.90 -19.17
C GLU A 213 -3.28 -14.42 -18.95
N SER A 214 -4.49 -14.99 -18.88
CA SER A 214 -4.68 -16.44 -18.80
C SER A 214 -4.18 -17.16 -20.07
N LEU A 215 -4.36 -16.55 -21.25
CA LEU A 215 -3.86 -17.06 -22.53
C LEU A 215 -2.33 -16.98 -22.57
N PHE A 216 -1.73 -15.88 -22.13
CA PHE A 216 -0.28 -15.74 -22.01
C PHE A 216 0.33 -16.75 -21.02
N ARG A 217 -0.28 -16.96 -19.85
CA ARG A 217 0.16 -17.98 -18.88
C ARG A 217 0.12 -19.39 -19.47
N LYS A 218 -0.92 -19.73 -20.23
CA LYS A 218 -1.02 -21.03 -20.94
C LYS A 218 0.07 -21.19 -22.00
N LEU A 219 0.35 -20.14 -22.77
CA LEU A 219 1.42 -20.14 -23.78
C LEU A 219 2.80 -20.29 -23.15
N HIS A 220 3.05 -19.62 -22.03
CA HIS A 220 4.34 -19.68 -21.33
C HIS A 220 4.59 -21.04 -20.69
N ARG A 221 3.55 -21.68 -20.12
CA ARG A 221 3.66 -23.03 -19.57
C ARG A 221 4.00 -24.07 -20.64
N LYS A 222 3.38 -23.97 -21.83
CA LYS A 222 3.72 -24.83 -22.98
C LYS A 222 5.16 -24.65 -23.49
N ARG A 223 5.78 -23.49 -23.24
CA ARG A 223 7.17 -23.21 -23.62
C ARG A 223 8.19 -23.76 -22.64
N GLY A 224 7.84 -23.89 -21.36
CA GLY A 224 8.72 -24.46 -20.34
C GLY A 224 8.67 -26.00 -20.24
N GLU A 225 7.65 -26.63 -20.83
CA GLU A 225 7.51 -28.10 -20.90
C GLU A 225 8.15 -28.72 -22.18
N ARG A 226 8.81 -27.91 -23.03
CA ARG A 226 9.60 -28.36 -24.19
C ARG A 226 11.08 -28.08 -23.96
#